data_AF-A0A7C7G0R6-F1
#
_entry.id   AF-A0A7C7G0R6-F1
#
_cell.length_a   1.000
_cell.length_b   1.000
_cell.length_c   1.000
_cell.angle_alpha   90.00
_cell.angle_beta   90.00
_cell.angle_gamma   90.00
#
_symmetry.space_group_name_H-M   'P 1'
#
loop_
_entity.id
_entity.type
_entity.pdbx_description
1 polymer ?
#
loop_
_entity_poly.entity_id
_entity_poly.type
_entity_poly.pdbx_seq_one_letter_code
_entity_poly.pdbx_strand_id
1 'polypeptide(L)'
;YVANWPAVRSQPWRTLLQARAIENQCYVMGVNRTGVDATGIAYKGDGLGIDPYGNILCDPKTQSIVRLVCDRKSLEEYRAKFPVLQDAD
;
A
#
# COMPACT_ATOMS: atom_id res chain seq x y z
N TYR A 1 -3.10 2.88 -5.20
CA TYR A 1 -4.10 3.77 -4.58
C TYR A 1 -3.53 5.17 -4.47
N VAL A 2 -4.36 6.19 -4.73
CA VAL A 2 -4.05 7.62 -4.55
C VAL A 2 -5.04 8.22 -3.55
N ALA A 3 -4.59 9.09 -2.66
CA ALA A 3 -5.44 9.64 -1.60
C ALA A 3 -5.04 11.04 -1.12
N ASN A 4 -6.00 11.66 -0.44
CA ASN A 4 -5.83 12.77 0.49
C ASN A 4 -6.33 12.30 1.87
N TRP A 5 -5.57 11.41 2.50
CA TRP A 5 -5.96 10.77 3.76
C TRP A 5 -5.39 11.53 4.97
N PRO A 6 -6.23 12.11 5.84
CA PRO A 6 -5.77 12.92 6.97
C PRO A 6 -4.86 12.16 7.94
N ALA A 7 -3.86 12.86 8.49
CA ALA A 7 -2.86 12.33 9.41
C ALA A 7 -3.46 11.65 10.64
N VAL A 8 -4.60 12.16 11.14
CA VAL A 8 -5.33 11.59 12.29
C VAL A 8 -5.87 10.18 12.02
N ARG A 9 -5.98 9.76 10.76
CA ARG A 9 -6.42 8.42 10.34
C ARG A 9 -5.30 7.64 9.65
N SER A 10 -4.04 7.94 9.96
CA SER A 10 -2.85 7.26 9.40
C SER A 10 -2.90 5.74 9.58
N GLN A 11 -3.20 5.25 10.79
CA GLN A 11 -3.20 3.82 11.06
C GLN A 11 -4.23 3.04 10.22
N PRO A 12 -5.51 3.48 10.12
CA PRO A 12 -6.46 2.88 9.18
C PRO A 12 -5.96 2.84 7.73
N TRP A 13 -5.38 3.92 7.22
CA TRP A 13 -4.84 3.98 5.86
C TRP A 13 -3.78 2.90 5.62
N ARG A 14 -2.78 2.85 6.51
CA ARG A 14 -1.68 1.88 6.40
C ARG A 14 -2.17 0.43 6.49
N THR A 15 -3.07 0.16 7.44
CA THR A 15 -3.65 -1.18 7.65
C THR A 15 -4.42 -1.66 6.43
N LEU A 16 -5.25 -0.79 5.83
CA LEU A 16 -6.05 -1.15 4.66
C LEU A 16 -5.19 -1.42 3.43
N LEU A 17 -4.09 -0.68 3.23
CA LEU A 17 -3.18 -0.95 2.12
C LEU A 17 -2.55 -2.35 2.23
N GLN A 18 -2.16 -2.77 3.43
CA GLN A 18 -1.63 -4.12 3.67
C GLN A 18 -2.70 -5.19 3.45
N ALA A 19 -3.90 -4.98 4.00
CA ALA A 19 -5.02 -5.90 3.80
C ALA A 19 -5.35 -6.10 2.31
N ARG A 20 -5.37 -4.99 1.52
CA ARG A 20 -5.61 -5.04 0.08
C ARG A 20 -4.55 -5.83 -0.68
N ALA A 21 -3.29 -5.77 -0.26
CA ALA A 21 -2.21 -6.54 -0.87
C ALA A 21 -2.39 -8.05 -0.63
N ILE A 22 -2.76 -8.42 0.61
CA ILE A 22 -2.95 -9.80 1.04
C ILE A 22 -4.17 -10.42 0.35
N GLU A 23 -5.35 -9.80 0.48
CA GLU A 23 -6.61 -10.40 0.02
C GLU A 23 -6.66 -10.54 -1.51
N ASN A 24 -5.99 -9.64 -2.25
CA ASN A 24 -5.94 -9.67 -3.71
C ASN A 24 -4.67 -10.34 -4.26
N GLN A 25 -3.80 -10.84 -3.36
CA GLN A 25 -2.50 -11.41 -3.67
C GLN A 25 -1.74 -10.57 -4.71
N CYS A 26 -1.50 -9.30 -4.43
CA CYS A 26 -0.91 -8.37 -5.38
C CYS A 26 0.02 -7.36 -4.71
N TYR A 27 0.93 -6.80 -5.50
CA TYR A 27 1.69 -5.64 -5.06
C TYR A 27 0.76 -4.42 -4.94
N VAL A 28 0.92 -3.66 -3.87
CA VAL A 28 0.15 -2.43 -3.63
C VAL A 28 1.09 -1.25 -3.48
N MET A 29 0.79 -0.17 -4.19
CA MET A 29 1.42 1.15 -3.99
C MET A 29 0.34 2.14 -3.54
N GLY A 30 0.44 2.62 -2.31
CA GLY A 30 -0.35 3.72 -1.78
C GLY A 30 0.43 5.02 -1.86
N VAL A 31 -0.17 6.06 -2.44
CA VAL A 31 0.40 7.41 -2.48
C VAL A 31 -0.62 8.35 -1.86
N ASN A 32 -0.17 9.20 -0.95
CA ASN A 32 -1.01 10.19 -0.32
C ASN A 32 -0.23 11.49 -0.13
N ARG A 33 -0.94 12.61 -0.14
CA ARG A 33 -0.33 13.94 -0.05
C ARG A 33 0.32 14.18 1.31
N THR A 34 1.19 15.18 1.36
CA THR A 34 1.81 15.70 2.58
C THR A 34 1.39 17.15 2.81
N GLY A 35 1.73 17.69 3.98
CA GLY A 35 1.50 19.08 4.33
C GLY A 35 0.13 19.35 4.95
N VAL A 36 -0.28 20.62 4.96
CA VAL A 36 -1.55 21.07 5.52
C VAL A 36 -2.36 21.71 4.40
N ASP A 37 -3.66 21.39 4.30
CA ASP A 37 -4.53 22.05 3.32
C ASP A 37 -5.06 23.40 3.80
N ALA A 38 -5.81 24.10 2.95
CA ALA A 38 -6.36 25.42 3.25
C ALA A 38 -7.35 25.43 4.43
N THR A 39 -7.87 24.26 4.83
CA THR A 39 -8.80 24.11 5.96
C THR A 39 -8.09 23.72 7.25
N GLY A 40 -6.76 23.60 7.23
CA GLY A 40 -5.96 23.24 8.41
C GLY A 40 -5.81 21.73 8.64
N ILE A 41 -6.27 20.88 7.72
CA ILE A 41 -6.12 19.43 7.86
C ILE A 41 -4.69 19.02 7.48
N ALA A 42 -4.02 18.33 8.39
CA ALA A 42 -2.66 17.81 8.17
C ALA A 42 -2.66 16.43 7.50
N TYR A 43 -1.70 16.21 6.62
CA TYR A 43 -1.44 14.97 5.89
C TYR A 43 0.03 14.58 6.02
N LYS A 44 0.30 13.30 6.29
CA LYS A 44 1.66 12.79 6.56
C LYS A 44 2.29 12.01 5.40
N GLY A 45 1.62 11.96 4.25
CA GLY A 45 2.01 11.05 3.18
C GLY A 45 1.58 9.64 3.55
N ASP A 46 2.31 8.94 4.42
CA ASP A 46 2.06 7.52 4.73
C ASP A 46 1.87 6.67 3.45
N GLY A 47 2.56 7.04 2.37
CA GLY A 47 2.61 6.22 1.18
C GLY A 47 3.35 4.94 1.48
N LEU A 48 2.89 3.81 0.94
CA LEU A 48 3.49 2.50 1.18
C LEU A 48 3.61 1.72 -0.12
N GLY A 49 4.76 1.07 -0.32
CA GLY A 49 4.91 -0.02 -1.29
C GLY A 49 4.89 -1.35 -0.55
N ILE A 50 4.01 -2.25 -0.96
CA ILE A 50 3.67 -3.48 -0.23
C ILE A 50 3.71 -4.67 -1.19
N ASP A 51 4.25 -5.79 -0.74
CA ASP A 51 4.29 -7.04 -1.50
C ASP A 51 2.99 -7.87 -1.35
N PRO A 52 2.80 -8.93 -2.14
CA PRO A 52 1.61 -9.78 -2.05
C PRO A 52 1.40 -10.50 -0.71
N TYR A 53 2.43 -10.57 0.14
CA TYR A 53 2.35 -11.16 1.48
C TYR A 53 1.91 -10.13 2.53
N GLY A 54 1.78 -8.85 2.15
CA GLY A 54 1.47 -7.75 3.05
C GLY A 54 2.70 -7.11 3.72
N ASN A 55 3.91 -7.51 3.32
CA ASN A 55 5.14 -6.90 3.84
C ASN A 55 5.33 -5.51 3.23
N ILE A 56 5.71 -4.56 4.08
CA ILE A 56 6.03 -3.20 3.65
C ILE A 56 7.44 -3.19 3.07
N LEU A 57 7.56 -3.00 1.76
CA LEU A 57 8.83 -2.86 1.05
C LEU A 57 9.32 -1.40 1.01
N CYS A 58 8.42 -0.45 1.17
CA CYS A 58 8.70 0.98 1.04
C CYS A 58 7.82 1.79 2.01
N ASP A 59 8.44 2.62 2.86
CA ASP A 59 7.77 3.52 3.80
C ASP A 59 8.54 4.86 3.89
N PRO A 60 8.40 5.73 2.88
CA PRO A 60 9.06 7.03 2.87
C PRO A 60 8.62 7.87 4.07
N LYS A 61 9.54 8.06 5.03
CA LYS A 61 9.33 8.99 6.15
C LYS A 61 9.47 10.45 5.74
N THR A 62 10.42 10.73 4.85
CA THR A 62 10.78 12.10 4.44
C THR A 62 11.03 12.25 2.93
N GLN A 63 11.08 11.15 2.19
CA GLN A 63 11.37 11.16 0.74
C GLN A 63 10.12 11.54 -0.08
N SER A 64 10.32 12.35 -1.12
CA SER A 64 9.26 12.79 -2.03
C SER A 64 8.98 11.81 -3.19
N ILE A 65 9.92 10.91 -3.49
CA ILE A 65 9.82 9.93 -4.58
C ILE A 65 10.30 8.58 -4.07
N VAL A 66 9.54 7.52 -4.37
CA VAL A 66 9.87 6.14 -4.03
C VAL A 66 9.58 5.24 -5.21
N ARG A 67 10.40 4.19 -5.37
CA ARG A 67 10.25 3.18 -6.41
C ARG A 67 9.91 1.83 -5.78
N LEU A 68 8.84 1.22 -6.26
CA LEU A 68 8.51 -0.19 -5.99
C LEU A 68 8.89 -1.02 -7.23
N VAL A 69 9.61 -2.12 -7.02
CA VAL A 69 9.93 -3.08 -8.08
C VAL A 69 9.05 -4.30 -7.89
N CYS A 70 8.27 -4.63 -8.91
CA CYS A 70 7.36 -5.78 -8.88
C CYS A 70 7.94 -6.90 -9.75
N ASP A 71 8.15 -8.07 -9.17
CA ASP A 71 8.54 -9.27 -9.91
C ASP A 71 7.31 -10.10 -10.26
N ARG A 72 7.02 -10.19 -11.55
CA ARG A 72 5.91 -10.97 -12.07
C ARG A 72 6.07 -12.46 -11.80
N LYS A 73 7.28 -13.00 -11.92
CA LYS A 73 7.52 -14.44 -11.76
C LYS A 73 7.25 -14.87 -10.32
N SER A 74 7.84 -14.16 -9.35
CA SER A 74 7.60 -14.41 -7.92
C SER A 74 6.11 -14.29 -7.55
N LEU A 75 5.39 -13.33 -8.15
CA LEU A 75 3.95 -13.17 -7.95
C LEU A 75 3.14 -14.37 -8.46
N GLU A 76 3.43 -14.83 -9.67
CA GLU A 76 2.76 -15.99 -10.27
C GLU A 76 3.04 -17.27 -9.48
N GLU A 77 4.29 -17.47 -9.03
CA GLU A 77 4.66 -18.58 -8.15
C GLU A 77 3.93 -18.55 -6.80
N TYR A 78 3.78 -17.37 -6.20
CA TYR A 78 3.02 -17.22 -4.95
C TYR A 78 1.55 -17.59 -5.13
N ARG A 79 0.90 -17.07 -6.17
CA ARG A 79 -0.50 -17.36 -6.50
C ARG A 79 -0.71 -18.85 -6.82
N ALA A 80 0.27 -19.52 -7.44
CA ALA A 80 0.20 -20.95 -7.70
C ALA A 80 0.34 -21.79 -6.41
N LYS A 81 1.19 -21.37 -5.47
CA LYS A 81 1.39 -22.07 -4.19
C LYS A 81 0.23 -21.87 -3.21
N PHE A 82 -0.46 -20.74 -3.28
CA PHE A 82 -1.57 -20.39 -2.39
C PHE A 82 -2.70 -19.71 -3.19
N PRO A 83 -3.56 -20.46 -3.90
CA PRO A 83 -4.46 -19.91 -4.91
C PRO A 83 -5.79 -19.38 -4.36
N VAL A 84 -5.78 -18.51 -3.35
CA VAL A 84 -7.02 -18.05 -2.67
C VAL A 84 -8.03 -17.36 -3.60
N LEU A 85 -7.57 -16.81 -4.73
CA LEU A 85 -8.45 -16.17 -5.72
C LEU A 85 -9.34 -17.19 -6.47
N GLN A 86 -9.01 -18.48 -6.43
CA GLN A 86 -9.84 -19.53 -7.01
C GLN A 86 -11.01 -19.93 -6.09
N ASP A 87 -10.87 -19.65 -4.79
CA ASP A 87 -11.88 -19.89 -3.75
C ASP A 87 -12.73 -18.63 -3.48
N ALA A 88 -12.69 -17.65 -4.39
CA ALA A 88 -13.49 -16.43 -4.26
C ALA A 88 -14.99 -16.73 -4.44
N ASP A 89 -15.82 -16.13 -3.58
CA ASP A 89 -17.29 -16.22 -3.61
C ASP A 89 -17.92 -15.63 -4.88
#